data_AF-A0A7H1AIG1-F1
#
_entry.id   AF-A0A7H1AIG1-F1
#
_cell.length_a   1.000
_cell.length_b   1.000
_cell.length_c   1.000
_cell.angle_alpha   90.00
_cell.angle_beta   90.00
_cell.angle_gamma   90.00
#
_symmetry.space_group_name_H-M   'P 1'
#
loop_
_entity.id
_entity.type
_entity.pdbx_description
1 polymer ?
#
loop_
_entity_poly.entity_id
_entity_poly.type
_entity_poly.pdbx_seq_one_letter_code
_entity_poly.pdbx_strand_id
1 'polypeptide(L)'
;MKIVSAANAMIVTRDRITEVTPAAQGSEIFFLYDCKYKWSITKTDTADYGLFFYPGTQTLQELAAWPDNAWYEFNEMIRYSTLDLGTKEAKDTFAELYRVVSENLFGINSVLDEIIDNADWM
;
A
#
# COMPACT_ATOMS: atom_id res chain seq x y z
N MET A 1 1.67 -14.42 -11.70
CA MET A 1 0.62 -14.71 -10.68
C MET A 1 -0.32 -13.52 -10.59
N LYS A 2 -1.66 -13.69 -10.57
CA LYS A 2 -2.62 -12.57 -10.78
C LYS A 2 -2.41 -11.38 -9.81
N ILE A 3 -2.24 -11.64 -8.51
CA ILE A 3 -2.03 -10.55 -7.54
C ILE A 3 -0.70 -9.82 -7.74
N VAL A 4 0.37 -10.54 -8.10
CA VAL A 4 1.67 -9.92 -8.42
C VAL A 4 1.56 -9.06 -9.67
N SER A 5 0.83 -9.52 -10.69
CA SER A 5 0.54 -8.72 -11.88
C SER A 5 -0.28 -7.46 -11.54
N ALA A 6 -1.25 -7.55 -10.64
CA ALA A 6 -2.03 -6.40 -10.17
C ALA A 6 -1.16 -5.39 -9.39
N ALA A 7 -0.33 -5.87 -8.46
CA ALA A 7 0.60 -5.02 -7.71
C ALA A 7 1.63 -4.34 -8.64
N ASN A 8 2.16 -5.06 -9.63
CA ASN A 8 3.03 -4.47 -10.66
C ASN A 8 2.29 -3.38 -11.46
N ALA A 9 1.01 -3.58 -11.80
CA ALA A 9 0.23 -2.55 -12.47
C ALA A 9 0.05 -1.31 -11.58
N MET A 10 -0.20 -1.48 -10.28
CA MET A 10 -0.28 -0.37 -9.32
C MET A 10 1.03 0.42 -9.23
N ILE A 11 2.18 -0.25 -9.25
CA ILE A 11 3.51 0.37 -9.25
C ILE A 11 3.73 1.19 -10.53
N VAL A 12 3.43 0.59 -11.69
CA VAL A 12 3.64 1.23 -13.00
C VAL A 12 2.72 2.43 -13.19
N THR A 13 1.48 2.36 -12.71
CA THR A 13 0.49 3.46 -12.75
C THR A 13 0.31 4.06 -11.36
N ARG A 14 1.42 4.40 -10.70
CA ARG A 14 1.42 4.93 -9.32
C ARG A 14 0.65 6.24 -9.15
N ASP A 15 0.46 6.98 -10.24
CA ASP A 15 -0.39 8.18 -10.32
C ASP A 15 -1.86 7.92 -9.97
N ARG A 16 -2.30 6.65 -10.04
CA ARG A 16 -3.65 6.23 -9.66
C ARG A 16 -3.77 5.85 -8.18
N ILE A 17 -2.66 5.85 -7.44
CA ILE A 17 -2.65 5.65 -5.99
C ILE A 17 -3.01 6.99 -5.36
N THR A 18 -4.12 7.02 -4.64
CA THR A 18 -4.72 8.23 -4.07
C THR A 18 -5.17 7.98 -2.64
N GLU A 19 -5.46 9.05 -1.90
CA GLU A 19 -5.94 8.98 -0.51
C GLU A 19 -5.08 8.10 0.42
N VAL A 20 -3.76 8.20 0.27
CA VAL A 20 -2.84 7.40 1.10
C VAL A 20 -2.91 7.86 2.54
N THR A 21 -3.27 6.95 3.44
CA THR A 21 -3.53 7.23 4.86
C THR A 21 -2.86 6.16 5.73
N PRO A 22 -2.12 6.52 6.79
CA PRO A 22 -1.55 5.52 7.69
C PRO A 22 -2.66 4.92 8.56
N ALA A 23 -2.48 3.66 8.95
CA ALA A 23 -3.28 3.09 10.03
C ALA A 23 -3.13 3.92 11.31
N ALA A 24 -4.16 3.91 12.16
CA ALA A 24 -4.10 4.54 13.48
C ALA A 24 -2.95 3.95 14.35
N GLN A 25 -2.58 2.69 14.12
CA GLN A 25 -1.51 1.99 14.79
C GLN A 25 -0.75 1.07 13.81
N GLY A 26 0.57 0.94 14.00
CA GLY A 26 1.40 0.00 13.23
C GLY A 26 1.96 0.55 11.92
N SER A 27 2.43 -0.36 11.06
CA SER A 27 3.10 -0.10 9.77
C SER A 27 2.18 -0.24 8.56
N GLU A 28 0.88 -0.43 8.77
CA GLU A 28 -0.08 -0.60 7.69
C GLU A 28 -0.43 0.76 7.06
N ILE A 29 -0.45 0.78 5.73
CA ILE A 29 -0.77 1.97 4.95
C ILE A 29 -1.95 1.66 4.05
N PHE A 30 -3.02 2.43 4.20
CA PHE A 30 -4.24 2.35 3.41
C PHE A 30 -4.14 3.29 2.21
N PHE A 31 -4.72 2.89 1.08
CA PHE A 31 -4.78 3.72 -0.12
C PHE A 31 -5.96 3.34 -1.03
N LEU A 32 -6.40 4.28 -1.85
CA LEU A 32 -7.26 4.02 -2.99
C LEU A 32 -6.42 3.78 -4.24
N TYR A 33 -6.84 2.83 -5.06
CA TYR A 33 -6.36 2.68 -6.43
C TYR A 33 -7.48 3.01 -7.41
N ASP A 34 -7.17 3.82 -8.42
CA ASP A 34 -8.12 4.25 -9.47
C ASP A 34 -9.36 4.98 -8.86
N CYS A 35 -9.15 5.69 -7.75
CA CYS A 35 -10.18 6.37 -6.95
C CYS A 35 -11.36 5.47 -6.53
N LYS A 36 -11.18 4.15 -6.53
CA LYS A 36 -12.28 3.19 -6.39
C LYS A 36 -11.95 2.01 -5.48
N TYR A 37 -10.80 1.38 -5.67
CA TYR A 37 -10.48 0.14 -4.99
C TYR A 37 -9.69 0.43 -3.72
N LYS A 38 -10.21 -0.04 -2.59
CA LYS A 38 -9.58 0.14 -1.28
C LYS A 38 -8.58 -0.97 -1.04
N TRP A 39 -7.35 -0.58 -0.75
CA TRP A 39 -6.25 -1.47 -0.44
C TRP A 39 -5.53 -1.01 0.80
N SER A 40 -4.84 -1.95 1.44
CA SER A 40 -3.77 -1.63 2.38
C SER A 40 -2.58 -2.53 2.15
N ILE A 41 -1.41 -2.05 2.54
CA ILE A 41 -0.19 -2.83 2.56
C ILE A 41 0.52 -2.68 3.91
N THR A 42 0.96 -3.80 4.46
CA THR A 42 1.71 -3.85 5.72
C THR A 42 3.06 -4.52 5.52
N LYS A 43 3.99 -4.20 6.40
CA LYS A 43 5.31 -4.82 6.49
C LYS A 43 5.54 -5.34 7.90
N THR A 44 5.92 -6.60 8.00
CA THR A 44 6.36 -7.22 9.27
C THR A 44 7.84 -6.96 9.53
N ASP A 45 8.27 -7.17 10.78
CA ASP A 45 9.68 -7.06 11.18
C ASP A 45 10.60 -8.04 10.44
N THR A 46 10.05 -9.17 9.96
CA THR A 46 10.76 -10.17 9.14
C THR A 46 10.88 -9.79 7.66
N ALA A 47 10.49 -8.56 7.30
CA ALA A 47 10.43 -8.07 5.93
C ALA A 47 9.51 -8.92 5.02
N ASP A 48 8.41 -9.39 5.59
CA ASP A 48 7.29 -9.97 4.84
C ASP A 48 6.21 -8.91 4.67
N TYR A 49 5.47 -9.04 3.57
CA TYR A 49 4.48 -8.05 3.17
C TYR A 49 3.11 -8.69 3.08
N GLY A 50 2.10 -7.99 3.59
CA GLY A 50 0.69 -8.32 3.43
C GLY A 50 0.00 -7.26 2.59
N LEU A 51 -0.73 -7.67 1.56
CA LEU A 51 -1.57 -6.81 0.72
C LEU A 51 -3.03 -7.23 0.91
N PHE A 52 -3.88 -6.27 1.25
CA PHE A 52 -5.28 -6.51 1.58
C PHE A 52 -6.19 -5.73 0.66
N PHE A 53 -7.27 -6.37 0.22
CA PHE A 53 -8.33 -5.77 -0.58
C PHE A 53 -9.64 -5.72 0.22
N TYR A 54 -10.31 -4.58 0.19
CA TYR A 54 -11.53 -4.33 0.96
C TYR A 54 -12.74 -4.11 0.03
N PRO A 55 -13.52 -5.16 -0.29
CA PRO A 55 -14.74 -5.04 -1.10
C PRO A 55 -15.94 -4.43 -0.35
N GLY A 56 -15.88 -4.33 0.98
CA GLY A 56 -16.97 -3.88 1.83
C GLY A 56 -17.39 -2.43 1.59
N THR A 57 -18.38 -1.95 2.35
CA THR A 57 -18.93 -0.59 2.18
C THR A 57 -18.17 0.49 2.95
N GLN A 58 -17.24 0.10 3.83
CA GLN A 58 -16.50 1.02 4.68
C GLN A 58 -15.61 1.93 3.85
N THR A 59 -15.54 3.20 4.22
CA THR A 59 -14.60 4.16 3.62
C THR A 59 -13.16 3.81 4.01
N LEU A 60 -12.19 4.35 3.26
CA LEU A 60 -10.79 4.13 3.57
C LEU A 60 -10.42 4.72 4.94
N GLN A 61 -10.99 5.88 5.28
CA GLN A 61 -10.76 6.57 6.55
C GLN A 61 -11.35 5.79 7.73
N GLU A 62 -12.52 5.17 7.58
CA GLU A 62 -13.07 4.28 8.61
C GLU A 62 -12.14 3.09 8.86
N LEU A 63 -11.67 2.42 7.79
CA LEU A 63 -10.75 1.29 7.90
C LEU A 63 -9.43 1.69 8.57
N ALA A 64 -8.84 2.81 8.17
CA ALA A 64 -7.59 3.31 8.73
C ALA A 64 -7.70 3.72 10.20
N ALA A 65 -8.89 4.13 10.65
CA ALA A 65 -9.15 4.55 12.03
C ALA A 65 -9.47 3.37 12.98
N TRP A 66 -9.64 2.15 12.46
CA TRP A 66 -10.02 1.01 13.28
C TRP A 66 -8.90 0.59 14.25
N PRO A 67 -9.24 0.38 15.53
CA PRO A 67 -8.32 -0.25 16.46
C PRO A 67 -8.16 -1.74 16.16
N ASP A 68 -7.04 -2.34 16.59
CA ASP A 68 -6.71 -3.75 16.35
C ASP A 68 -7.85 -4.73 16.71
N ASN A 69 -8.61 -4.46 17.76
CA ASN A 69 -9.72 -5.30 18.20
C ASN A 69 -10.93 -5.25 17.25
N ALA A 70 -11.14 -4.16 16.50
CA ALA A 70 -12.22 -4.05 15.53
C ALA A 70 -12.00 -4.97 14.31
N TRP A 71 -10.73 -5.29 14.00
CA TRP A 71 -10.38 -6.21 12.92
C TRP A 71 -10.77 -7.67 13.22
N TYR A 72 -10.97 -8.05 14.49
CA TYR A 72 -11.27 -9.43 14.87
C TYR A 72 -12.59 -9.94 14.28
N GLU A 73 -13.60 -9.07 14.17
CA GLU A 73 -14.92 -9.44 13.65
C GLU A 73 -15.09 -9.13 12.15
N PHE A 74 -14.11 -8.45 11.55
CA PHE A 74 -14.19 -8.03 10.16
C PHE A 74 -13.69 -9.13 9.22
N ASN A 75 -14.58 -9.61 8.35
CA ASN A 75 -14.31 -10.69 7.40
C ASN A 75 -14.44 -10.28 5.93
N GLU A 76 -14.81 -9.03 5.63
CA GLU A 76 -14.95 -8.51 4.27
C GLU A 76 -13.61 -8.00 3.72
N MET A 77 -12.58 -8.87 3.73
CA MET A 77 -11.28 -8.60 3.13
C MET A 77 -10.66 -9.82 2.47
N ILE A 78 -9.84 -9.58 1.45
CA ILE A 78 -8.99 -10.60 0.83
C ILE A 78 -7.53 -10.27 1.15
N ARG A 79 -6.82 -11.22 1.75
CA ARG A 79 -5.41 -11.08 2.14
C ARG A 79 -4.51 -11.86 1.19
N TYR A 80 -3.41 -11.23 0.78
CA TYR A 80 -2.29 -11.85 0.09
C TYR A 80 -1.01 -11.60 0.87
N SER A 81 -0.24 -12.65 1.16
CA SER A 81 1.00 -12.52 1.92
C SER A 81 2.18 -13.08 1.14
N THR A 82 3.33 -12.41 1.18
CA THR A 82 4.56 -12.92 0.58
C THR A 82 4.99 -14.25 1.18
N LEU A 83 4.64 -14.52 2.45
CA LEU A 83 4.87 -15.82 3.10
C LEU A 83 4.05 -16.93 2.44
N ASP A 84 2.76 -16.67 2.20
CA ASP A 84 1.85 -17.66 1.62
C ASP A 84 2.16 -17.89 0.13
N LEU A 85 2.61 -16.83 -0.56
CA LEU A 85 2.98 -16.86 -1.97
C LEU A 85 4.34 -17.54 -2.21
N GLY A 86 5.30 -17.38 -1.30
CA GLY A 86 6.57 -18.12 -1.28
C GLY A 86 7.53 -17.85 -2.44
N THR A 87 7.31 -16.81 -3.26
CA THR A 87 8.17 -16.50 -4.41
C THR A 87 8.97 -15.22 -4.21
N LYS A 88 10.19 -15.19 -4.76
CA LYS A 88 11.03 -13.98 -4.80
C LYS A 88 10.34 -12.84 -5.55
N GLU A 89 9.67 -13.14 -6.65
CA GLU A 89 8.89 -12.16 -7.42
C GLU A 89 7.81 -11.48 -6.55
N ALA A 90 7.05 -12.25 -5.78
CA ALA A 90 6.03 -11.68 -4.89
C ALA A 90 6.66 -10.78 -3.81
N LYS A 91 7.77 -11.20 -3.22
CA LYS A 91 8.49 -10.42 -2.21
C LYS A 91 9.02 -9.10 -2.77
N ASP A 92 9.67 -9.17 -3.94
CA ASP A 92 10.26 -7.99 -4.58
C ASP A 92 9.16 -7.02 -5.05
N THR A 93 8.07 -7.52 -5.65
CA THR A 93 6.93 -6.68 -6.06
C THR A 93 6.22 -6.04 -4.86
N PHE A 94 5.95 -6.76 -3.78
CA PHE A 94 5.23 -6.18 -2.64
C PHE A 94 6.12 -5.20 -1.86
N ALA A 95 7.42 -5.47 -1.77
CA ALA A 95 8.39 -4.53 -1.20
C ALA A 95 8.40 -3.20 -1.99
N GLU A 96 8.42 -3.29 -3.31
CA GLU A 96 8.38 -2.11 -4.18
C GLU A 96 7.06 -1.35 -4.06
N LEU A 97 5.92 -2.04 -4.03
CA LEU A 97 4.63 -1.40 -3.80
C LEU A 97 4.59 -0.68 -2.44
N TYR A 98 5.11 -1.32 -1.38
CA TYR A 98 5.18 -0.70 -0.05
C TYR A 98 6.01 0.57 -0.06
N ARG A 99 7.16 0.56 -0.77
CA ARG A 99 8.01 1.74 -0.97
C ARG A 99 7.23 2.86 -1.67
N VAL A 100 6.58 2.57 -2.80
CA VAL A 100 5.81 3.55 -3.58
C VAL A 100 4.68 4.18 -2.77
N VAL A 101 3.93 3.37 -2.01
CA VAL A 101 2.83 3.87 -1.17
C VAL A 101 3.39 4.71 -0.01
N SER A 102 4.50 4.29 0.60
CA SER A 102 5.19 5.07 1.65
C SER A 102 5.71 6.41 1.14
N GLU A 103 6.28 6.46 -0.07
CA GLU A 103 6.76 7.70 -0.68
C GLU A 103 5.63 8.70 -0.93
N ASN A 104 4.47 8.20 -1.36
CA ASN A 104 3.27 9.03 -1.47
C ASN A 104 2.79 9.52 -0.11
N LEU A 105 2.76 8.65 0.91
CA LEU A 105 2.33 9.01 2.26
C LEU A 105 3.16 10.15 2.86
N PHE A 106 4.49 10.08 2.71
CA PHE A 106 5.41 11.05 3.32
C PHE A 106 5.72 12.25 2.41
N GLY A 107 5.08 12.35 1.24
CA GLY A 107 5.37 13.42 0.28
C GLY A 107 6.81 13.38 -0.25
N ILE A 108 7.48 12.23 -0.21
CA ILE A 108 8.87 12.07 -0.68
C ILE A 108 8.96 12.40 -2.16
N ASN A 109 7.93 12.08 -2.95
CA ASN A 109 7.90 12.45 -4.37
C ASN A 109 8.02 13.96 -4.55
N SER A 110 7.27 14.77 -3.78
CA SER A 110 7.39 16.23 -3.81
C SER A 110 8.79 16.71 -3.44
N VAL A 111 9.42 16.10 -2.44
CA VAL A 111 10.79 16.44 -2.04
C VAL A 111 11.81 16.07 -3.12
N LEU A 112 11.65 14.91 -3.78
CA LEU A 112 12.52 14.48 -4.87
C LEU A 112 12.35 15.36 -6.11
N ASP A 113 11.11 15.72 -6.45
CA ASP A 113 10.80 16.64 -7.54
C ASP A 113 11.42 18.02 -7.26
N GLU A 114 11.29 18.54 -6.03
CA GLU A 114 11.97 19.77 -5.61
C GLU A 114 13.51 19.67 -5.73
N ILE A 115 14.12 18.52 -5.39
CA ILE A 115 15.58 18.33 -5.55
C ILE A 115 15.98 18.32 -7.02
N ILE A 116 15.22 17.65 -7.90
CA ILE A 116 15.50 17.57 -9.34
C ILE A 116 15.34 18.95 -9.98
N ASP A 117 14.25 19.65 -9.69
CA ASP A 117 14.00 21.01 -10.16
C ASP A 117 15.10 21.98 -9.68
N ASN A 118 15.65 21.72 -8.48
CA ASN A 118 16.78 22.47 -7.94
C ASN A 118 18.16 21.95 -8.35
N ALA A 119 18.27 20.80 -9.03
CA ALA A 119 19.52 20.25 -9.53
C ALA A 119 19.78 20.67 -10.99
N ASP A 120 18.73 21.01 -11.74
CA ASP A 120 18.79 21.49 -13.14
C ASP A 120 19.30 22.95 -13.29
N TRP A 121 20.06 23.47 -12.32
CA TRP A 121 20.74 24.78 -12.40
C TRP A 121 22.22 24.78 -12.02
N MET A 122 22.98 23.75 -12.41
CA MET A 122 24.45 23.81 -12.54
C MET A 122 24.91 23.25 -13.89
#